data_AF-A0A2P6ME53-F1
#
_entry.id   AF-A0A2P6ME53-F1
#
_cell.length_a   1.000
_cell.length_b   1.000
_cell.length_c   1.000
_cell.angle_alpha   90.00
_cell.angle_beta   90.00
_cell.angle_gamma   90.00
#
_symmetry.space_group_name_H-M   'P 1'
#
loop_
_entity.id
_entity.type
_entity.pdbx_description
1 polymer ?
#
loop_
_entity_poly.entity_id
_entity_poly.type
_entity_poly.pdbx_seq_one_letter_code
_entity_poly.pdbx_strand_id
1 'polypeptide(L)'
;MRRMPKNQLAKHYLNRWGYFDSHMEGLEPMELEKMKLLYRALSALPPEAQDLLEQKYRLPVPEGKKSNRLTDQEAAEKLGWTVEEYAEKRIEAEKRFREWLE
;
A
#
# COMPACT_ATOMS: atom_id res chain seq x y z
N MET A 1 -9.80 -4.31 22.79
CA MET A 1 -9.75 -2.92 22.26
C MET A 1 -9.88 -2.95 20.74
N ARG A 2 -10.96 -2.41 20.15
CA ARG A 2 -11.02 -2.17 18.70
C ARG A 2 -10.18 -0.91 18.39
N ARG A 3 -8.95 -1.09 17.89
CA ARG A 3 -8.14 0.03 17.36
C ARG A 3 -8.87 0.60 16.14
N MET A 4 -9.37 1.84 16.22
CA MET A 4 -9.85 2.57 15.03
C MET A 4 -8.70 2.65 13.99
N PRO A 5 -8.97 2.52 12.68
CA PRO A 5 -7.92 2.45 11.69
C PRO A 5 -7.31 3.84 11.47
N LYS A 6 -6.26 4.16 12.23
CA LYS A 6 -5.30 5.20 11.86
C LYS A 6 -4.76 4.83 10.46
N ASN A 7 -4.74 5.79 9.53
CA ASN A 7 -4.23 5.68 8.15
C ASN A 7 -5.23 5.29 7.04
N GLN A 8 -6.51 5.65 7.13
CA GLN A 8 -7.46 5.44 6.02
C GLN A 8 -7.02 6.08 4.69
N LEU A 9 -6.42 7.28 4.75
CA LEU A 9 -5.90 7.96 3.56
C LEU A 9 -4.76 7.17 2.90
N ALA A 10 -3.76 6.74 3.67
CA ALA A 10 -2.69 5.88 3.16
C ALA A 10 -3.25 4.63 2.47
N LYS A 11 -4.19 3.94 3.14
CA LYS A 11 -4.83 2.74 2.60
C LYS A 11 -5.63 3.02 1.32
N HIS A 12 -6.22 4.21 1.18
CA HIS A 12 -6.92 4.59 -0.06
C HIS A 12 -5.99 4.54 -1.28
N TYR A 13 -4.77 5.07 -1.14
CA TYR A 13 -3.78 5.06 -2.22
C TYR A 13 -3.10 3.71 -2.37
N LEU A 14 -2.60 3.13 -1.28
CA LEU A 14 -1.87 1.85 -1.30
C LEU A 14 -2.72 0.70 -1.86
N ASN A 15 -4.01 0.63 -1.53
CA ASN A 15 -4.89 -0.41 -2.07
C ASN A 15 -5.03 -0.37 -3.61
N ARG A 16 -4.74 0.78 -4.24
CA ARG A 16 -4.82 0.96 -5.69
C ARG A 16 -3.47 0.78 -6.38
N TRP A 17 -2.39 0.50 -5.64
CA TRP A 17 -1.05 0.45 -6.20
C TRP A 17 -0.96 -0.54 -7.36
N GLY A 18 -1.36 -1.80 -7.16
CA GLY A 18 -1.39 -2.78 -8.24
C GLY A 18 -2.29 -2.40 -9.42
N TYR A 19 -3.37 -1.65 -9.18
CA TYR A 19 -4.26 -1.18 -10.24
C TYR A 19 -3.56 -0.15 -11.12
N PHE A 20 -2.90 0.84 -10.51
CA PHE A 20 -2.14 1.86 -11.24
C PHE A 20 -1.00 1.25 -12.06
N ASP A 21 -0.32 0.23 -11.53
CA ASP A 21 0.72 -0.49 -12.29
C ASP A 21 0.19 -1.21 -13.52
N SER A 22 -1.01 -1.79 -13.42
CA SER A 22 -1.57 -2.61 -14.50
C SER A 22 -2.31 -1.79 -15.57
N HIS A 23 -2.58 -0.50 -15.32
CA HIS A 23 -3.44 0.33 -16.19
C HIS A 23 -2.80 1.68 -16.56
N MET A 24 -1.48 1.83 -16.49
CA MET A 24 -0.79 3.12 -16.66
C MET A 24 -1.18 3.89 -17.94
N GLU A 25 -1.47 3.20 -19.04
CA GLU A 25 -1.81 3.82 -20.34
C GLU A 25 -3.25 4.34 -20.44
N GLY A 26 -4.14 3.88 -19.55
CA GLY A 26 -5.58 4.17 -19.60
C GLY A 26 -6.12 4.89 -18.37
N LEU A 27 -5.25 5.47 -17.53
CA LEU A 27 -5.69 6.20 -16.34
C LEU A 27 -6.35 7.53 -16.72
N GLU A 28 -7.52 7.79 -16.14
CA GLU A 28 -8.15 9.10 -16.21
C GLU A 28 -7.26 10.17 -15.52
N PRO A 29 -7.36 11.46 -15.88
CA PRO A 29 -6.51 12.51 -15.33
C PRO A 29 -6.42 12.53 -13.79
N MET A 30 -7.55 12.33 -13.10
CA MET A 30 -7.58 12.27 -11.63
C MET A 30 -6.90 11.02 -11.06
N GLU A 31 -6.90 9.90 -11.79
CA GLU A 31 -6.22 8.68 -11.38
C GLU A 31 -4.72 8.79 -11.61
N LEU A 32 -4.33 9.46 -12.70
CA LEU A 32 -2.94 9.82 -12.95
C LEU A 32 -2.36 10.71 -11.84
N GLU A 33 -3.11 11.72 -11.38
CA GLU A 33 -2.70 12.54 -10.23
C GLU A 33 -2.53 11.70 -8.96
N LYS A 34 -3.46 10.79 -8.68
CA LYS A 34 -3.36 9.89 -7.52
C LYS A 34 -2.18 8.93 -7.62
N MET A 35 -1.91 8.41 -8.81
CA MET A 35 -0.74 7.58 -9.07
C MET A 35 0.56 8.36 -8.83
N LYS A 36 0.65 9.60 -9.32
CA LYS A 36 1.81 10.48 -9.08
C LYS A 36 2.01 10.74 -7.59
N LEU A 37 0.95 11.03 -6.84
CA LEU A 37 1.03 11.21 -5.38
C LEU A 37 1.48 9.94 -4.67
N LEU A 38 0.94 8.78 -5.05
CA LEU A 38 1.36 7.49 -4.51
C LEU A 38 2.86 7.27 -4.72
N TYR A 39 3.36 7.38 -5.95
CA TYR A 39 4.77 7.12 -6.24
C TYR A 39 5.72 8.15 -5.63
N ARG A 40 5.32 9.42 -5.57
CA ARG A 40 6.06 10.45 -4.84
C ARG A 40 6.21 10.08 -3.36
N ALA A 41 5.11 9.74 -2.70
CA ALA A 41 5.12 9.38 -1.28
C ALA A 41 5.89 8.08 -1.01
N LEU A 42 5.81 7.08 -1.89
CA LEU A 42 6.60 5.85 -1.80
C LEU A 42 8.10 6.11 -1.92
N SER A 43 8.51 6.98 -2.85
CA SER A 43 9.93 7.31 -3.07
C SER A 43 10.60 8.03 -1.90
N ALA A 44 9.81 8.63 -0.99
CA ALA A 44 10.30 9.31 0.19
C ALA A 44 10.43 8.38 1.42
N LEU A 45 10.02 7.11 1.29
CA LEU A 45 10.16 6.13 2.36
C LEU A 45 11.56 5.51 2.39
N PRO A 46 12.02 5.05 3.58
CA PRO A 46 13.15 4.15 3.65
C PRO A 46 12.88 2.87 2.83
N PRO A 47 13.91 2.27 2.19
CA PRO A 47 13.76 1.08 1.35
C PRO A 47 13.00 -0.06 2.05
N GLU A 48 13.30 -0.33 3.33
CA GLU A 48 12.65 -1.44 4.04
C GLU A 48 11.14 -1.21 4.23
N ALA A 49 10.72 0.04 4.41
CA ALA A 49 9.31 0.40 4.53
C ALA A 49 8.60 0.33 3.17
N GLN A 50 9.27 0.75 2.10
CA GLN A 50 8.77 0.64 0.74
C GLN A 50 8.57 -0.84 0.36
N ASP A 51 9.57 -1.67 0.59
CA ASP A 51 9.53 -3.12 0.29
C ASP A 51 8.40 -3.82 1.06
N LEU A 52 8.20 -3.46 2.33
CA LEU A 52 7.12 -4.03 3.14
C LEU A 52 5.73 -3.68 2.57
N LEU A 53 5.54 -2.44 2.13
CA LEU A 53 4.29 -1.99 1.52
C LEU A 53 4.09 -2.60 0.14
N GLU A 54 5.15 -2.69 -0.67
CA GLU A 54 5.15 -3.30 -1.99
C GLU A 54 4.65 -4.74 -1.94
N GLN A 55 5.26 -5.56 -1.08
CA GLN A 55 4.88 -6.97 -0.93
C GLN A 55 3.41 -7.18 -0.55
N LYS A 56 2.81 -6.21 0.15
CA LYS A 56 1.41 -6.28 0.57
C LYS A 56 0.45 -5.79 -0.50
N TYR A 57 0.77 -4.65 -1.12
CA TYR A 57 -0.19 -3.82 -1.84
C TYR A 57 0.01 -3.80 -3.37
N ARG A 58 1.22 -4.13 -3.84
CA ARG A 58 1.59 -4.09 -5.26
C ARG A 58 1.41 -5.46 -5.91
N LEU A 59 0.19 -5.98 -5.88
CA LEU A 59 -0.13 -7.25 -6.56
C LEU A 59 -0.88 -6.98 -7.87
N PRO A 60 -0.68 -7.81 -8.92
CA PRO A 60 -1.48 -7.73 -10.13
C PRO A 60 -2.96 -7.76 -9.81
N VAL A 61 -3.72 -6.81 -10.34
CA VAL A 61 -5.15 -6.68 -10.06
C VAL A 61 -5.94 -7.42 -11.14
N PRO A 62 -6.77 -8.42 -10.78
CA PRO A 62 -7.62 -9.11 -11.73
C PRO A 62 -8.60 -8.14 -12.42
N GLU A 63 -8.98 -8.47 -13.65
CA GLU A 63 -9.96 -7.69 -14.42
C GLU A 63 -11.25 -7.47 -13.63
N GLY A 64 -11.78 -6.24 -13.68
CA GLY A 64 -12.97 -5.83 -12.92
C GLY A 64 -12.74 -5.56 -11.43
N LYS A 65 -11.51 -5.72 -10.90
CA LYS A 65 -11.17 -5.36 -9.52
C LYS A 65 -10.36 -4.06 -9.46
N LYS A 66 -10.41 -3.41 -8.29
CA LYS A 66 -9.67 -2.15 -8.01
C LYS A 66 -8.49 -2.34 -7.04
N SER A 67 -8.33 -3.53 -6.48
CA SER A 67 -7.25 -3.86 -5.55
C SER A 67 -7.03 -5.36 -5.49
N ASN A 68 -5.78 -5.77 -5.41
CA ASN A 68 -5.36 -7.09 -4.97
C ASN A 68 -4.29 -6.88 -3.91
N ARG A 69 -4.48 -7.44 -2.71
CA ARG A 69 -3.54 -7.27 -1.59
C ARG A 69 -3.52 -8.51 -0.72
N LEU A 70 -2.38 -8.77 -0.09
CA LEU A 70 -2.28 -9.80 0.92
C LEU A 70 -3.01 -9.37 2.21
N THR A 71 -3.62 -10.33 2.88
CA THR A 71 -3.99 -10.21 4.30
C THR A 71 -2.73 -10.02 5.16
N ASP A 72 -2.90 -9.56 6.41
CA ASP A 72 -1.76 -9.46 7.33
C ASP A 72 -1.18 -10.85 7.64
N GLN A 73 -2.03 -11.89 7.66
CA GLN A 73 -1.62 -13.29 7.84
C GLN A 73 -0.71 -13.78 6.70
N GLU A 74 -1.17 -13.70 5.45
CA GLU A 74 -0.41 -14.18 4.28
C GLU A 74 0.94 -13.47 4.13
N ALA A 75 0.96 -12.16 4.40
CA ALA A 75 2.18 -11.37 4.31
C ALA A 75 3.17 -11.69 5.44
N ALA A 76 2.68 -11.94 6.66
CA ALA A 76 3.51 -12.37 7.79
C ALA A 76 4.11 -13.76 7.53
N GLU A 77 3.31 -14.71 7.04
CA GLU A 77 3.75 -16.05 6.66
C GLU A 77 4.84 -16.02 5.59
N LYS A 78 4.68 -15.18 4.56
CA LYS A 78 5.68 -15.01 3.49
C LYS A 78 7.03 -14.49 4.01
N LEU A 79 7.02 -13.68 5.05
CA LEU A 79 8.19 -13.06 5.66
C LEU A 79 8.76 -13.87 6.85
N GLY A 80 8.09 -14.94 7.26
CA GLY A 80 8.46 -15.71 8.46
C GLY A 80 8.30 -14.93 9.77
N TRP A 81 7.37 -13.96 9.81
CA TRP A 81 7.07 -13.15 10.99
C TRP A 81 5.78 -13.60 11.66
N THR A 82 5.58 -13.19 12.91
CA THR A 82 4.24 -13.25 13.50
C THR A 82 3.33 -12.18 12.88
N VAL A 83 2.02 -12.41 12.90
CA VAL A 83 1.02 -11.46 12.39
C VAL A 83 1.08 -10.13 13.15
N GLU A 84 1.36 -10.18 14.45
CA GLU A 84 1.47 -9.00 15.30
C GLU A 84 2.68 -8.14 14.93
N GLU A 85 3.87 -8.74 14.83
CA GLU A 85 5.10 -8.04 14.40
C GLU A 85 4.92 -7.42 13.02
N TYR A 86 4.36 -8.18 12.08
CA TYR A 86 4.06 -7.69 10.74
C TYR A 86 3.09 -6.50 10.77
N ALA A 87 2.00 -6.63 11.54
CA ALA A 87 0.99 -5.58 11.64
C ALA A 87 1.58 -4.28 12.21
N GLU A 88 2.46 -4.36 13.21
CA GLU A 88 3.14 -3.19 13.78
C GLU A 88 4.04 -2.50 12.78
N LYS A 89 4.95 -3.25 12.12
CA LYS A 89 5.86 -2.71 11.10
C LYS A 89 5.10 -2.10 9.93
N ARG A 90 4.03 -2.75 9.48
CA ARG A 90 3.17 -2.24 8.42
C ARG A 90 2.46 -0.95 8.84
N ILE A 91 1.90 -0.88 10.06
CA ILE A 91 1.22 0.32 10.54
C ILE A 91 2.19 1.50 10.63
N GLU A 92 3.42 1.25 11.06
CA GLU A 92 4.49 2.26 11.06
C GLU A 92 4.82 2.74 9.65
N ALA A 93 5.01 1.82 8.69
CA ALA A 93 5.25 2.15 7.29
C ALA A 93 4.08 2.94 6.66
N GLU A 94 2.83 2.52 6.90
CA GLU A 94 1.62 3.23 6.45
C GLU A 94 1.52 4.63 7.06
N LYS A 95 1.97 4.80 8.31
CA LYS A 95 1.99 6.11 8.98
C LYS A 95 3.01 7.03 8.33
N ARG A 96 4.25 6.56 8.11
CA ARG A 96 5.30 7.34 7.42
C ARG A 96 4.87 7.70 6.00
N PHE A 97 4.25 6.76 5.29
CA PHE A 97 3.73 7.00 3.95
C PHE A 97 2.68 8.12 3.93
N ARG A 98 1.80 8.15 4.93
CA ARG A 98 0.79 9.20 5.06
C ARG A 98 1.39 10.60 5.22
N GLU A 99 2.51 10.72 5.94
CA GLU A 99 3.18 12.01 6.18
C GLU A 99 3.66 12.66 4.86
N TRP A 100 3.83 11.86 3.79
CA TRP A 100 4.21 12.34 2.46
C TRP A 100 3.04 12.54 1.48
N LEU A 101 1.80 12.33 1.93
CA LEU A 101 0.58 12.57 1.15
C LEU A 101 -0.01 13.98 1.37
N GLU A 102 0.60 14.79 2.23
CA GLU A 102 0.19 16.16 2.58
C GLU A 102 0.87 17.23 1.71
#